data_AF-A0A2S9IT14-F1
#
_entry.id   AF-A0A2S9IT14-F1
#
_cell.length_a   1.000
_cell.length_b   1.000
_cell.length_c   1.000
_cell.angle_alpha   90.00
_cell.angle_beta   90.00
_cell.angle_gamma   90.00
#
_symmetry.space_group_name_H-M   'P 1'
#
loop_
_entity.id
_entity.type
_entity.pdbx_description
1 polymer ?
#
loop_
_entity_poly.entity_id
_entity_poly.type
_entity_poly.pdbx_seq_one_letter_code
_entity_poly.pdbx_strand_id
1 'polypeptide(L)'
;MTRSQDQTSNQIEELAQSLALVLEPLAGDELVSATTQAIVKHRKLIDQLELAYDALRDIADDDPGRDKLMKAYSDAMLNNRAQIAVVAALTDKLGYIPEVPPVSNPRP
;
A
#
# COMPACT_ATOMS: atom_id res chain seq x y z
N MET A 1 27.27 -4.35 12.93
CA MET A 1 26.30 -4.29 11.82
C MET A 1 24.92 -3.81 12.31
N THR A 2 24.84 -2.88 13.27
CA THR A 2 23.58 -2.52 13.96
C THR A 2 22.96 -1.20 13.44
N ARG A 3 23.76 -0.36 12.78
CA ARG A 3 23.41 1.04 12.46
C ARG A 3 22.29 1.20 11.41
N SER A 4 22.12 0.27 10.48
CA SER A 4 21.10 0.35 9.42
C SER A 4 19.70 -0.09 9.88
N GLN A 5 19.62 -0.97 10.89
CA GLN A 5 18.33 -1.40 11.44
C GLN A 5 17.70 -0.27 12.28
N ASP A 6 18.50 0.40 13.12
CA ASP A 6 18.04 1.52 13.95
C ASP A 6 17.52 2.70 13.10
N GLN A 7 18.20 2.99 11.98
CA GLN A 7 17.82 4.09 11.10
C GLN A 7 16.50 3.85 10.37
N THR A 8 16.23 2.61 9.97
CA THR A 8 14.97 2.24 9.30
C THR A 8 13.81 2.25 10.29
N SER A 9 14.04 1.80 11.53
CA SER A 9 13.03 1.82 12.60
C SER A 9 12.60 3.25 12.94
N ASN A 10 13.57 4.17 13.09
CA ASN A 10 13.29 5.58 13.36
C ASN A 10 12.47 6.24 12.25
N GLN A 11 12.76 5.95 10.98
CA GLN A 11 12.00 6.50 9.85
C GLN A 11 10.54 6.00 9.81
N ILE A 12 10.30 4.75 10.21
CA ILE A 12 8.95 4.19 10.30
C ILE A 12 8.16 4.87 11.43
N GLU A 13 8.80 5.11 12.58
CA GLU A 13 8.18 5.84 13.69
C GLU A 13 7.86 7.29 13.33
N GLU A 14 8.78 8.01 12.67
CA GLU A 14 8.54 9.37 12.17
C GLU A 14 7.37 9.43 11.18
N LEU A 15 7.28 8.44 10.29
CA LEU A 15 6.17 8.33 9.33
C LEU A 15 4.84 8.07 10.06
N ALA A 16 4.84 7.19 11.06
CA ALA A 16 3.66 6.90 11.87
C ALA A 16 3.19 8.13 12.66
N GLN A 17 4.11 8.89 13.26
CA GLN A 17 3.79 10.15 13.94
C GLN A 17 3.22 11.19 12.98
N SER A 18 3.82 11.32 11.79
CA SER A 18 3.32 12.22 10.75
C SER A 18 1.92 11.84 10.27
N LEU A 19 1.66 10.54 10.09
CA LEU A 19 0.33 10.03 9.76
C LEU A 19 -0.67 10.31 10.89
N ALA A 20 -0.28 10.15 12.16
CA ALA A 20 -1.15 10.42 13.29
C ALA A 20 -1.68 11.87 13.30
N LEU A 21 -0.83 12.85 12.99
CA LEU A 21 -1.22 14.26 12.86
C LEU A 21 -2.22 14.50 11.73
N VAL A 22 -2.04 13.84 10.58
CA VAL A 22 -2.97 13.93 9.45
C VAL A 22 -4.30 13.27 9.77
N LEU A 23 -4.27 12.18 10.52
CA LEU A 23 -5.46 11.42 10.87
C LEU A 23 -6.23 12.04 12.04
N GLU A 24 -5.59 12.79 12.95
CA GLU A 24 -6.17 13.42 14.14
C GLU A 24 -7.59 13.98 13.96
N PRO A 25 -7.88 14.83 12.94
CA PRO A 25 -9.22 15.42 12.78
C PRO A 25 -10.31 14.40 12.40
N LEU A 26 -9.95 13.23 11.86
CA LEU A 26 -10.91 12.21 11.45
C LEU A 26 -11.49 11.49 12.67
N ALA A 27 -12.82 11.46 12.76
CA ALA A 27 -13.56 10.77 13.81
C ALA A 27 -14.88 10.18 13.27
N GLY A 28 -15.49 9.28 14.05
CA GLY A 28 -16.80 8.70 13.74
C GLY A 28 -16.87 8.13 12.32
N ASP A 29 -17.94 8.49 11.59
CA ASP A 29 -18.20 7.98 10.25
C ASP A 29 -17.14 8.37 9.22
N GLU A 30 -16.48 9.52 9.40
CA GLU A 30 -15.41 9.96 8.49
C GLU A 30 -14.17 9.07 8.60
N LEU A 31 -13.82 8.67 9.83
CA LEU A 31 -12.73 7.72 10.07
C LEU A 31 -13.08 6.35 9.49
N VAL A 32 -14.32 5.86 9.71
CA VAL A 32 -14.79 4.58 9.13
C VAL A 32 -14.73 4.61 7.61
N SER A 33 -15.20 5.69 7.00
CA SER A 33 -15.20 5.87 5.55
C SER A 33 -13.77 5.92 5.00
N ALA A 34 -12.88 6.68 5.63
CA ALA A 34 -11.47 6.77 5.25
C ALA A 34 -10.76 5.41 5.35
N THR A 35 -10.96 4.68 6.44
CA THR A 35 -10.39 3.33 6.63
C THR A 35 -10.92 2.36 5.57
N THR A 36 -12.23 2.37 5.30
CA THR A 36 -12.85 1.53 4.27
C THR A 36 -12.26 1.82 2.89
N GLN A 37 -12.16 3.10 2.51
CA GLN A 37 -11.58 3.51 1.23
C GLN A 37 -10.09 3.13 1.12
N ALA A 38 -9.33 3.27 2.22
CA ALA A 38 -7.93 2.89 2.25
C ALA A 38 -7.73 1.38 2.02
N ILE A 39 -8.60 0.54 2.61
CA ILE A 39 -8.58 -0.92 2.39
C ILE A 39 -8.95 -1.25 0.94
N VAL A 40 -10.00 -0.64 0.38
CA VAL A 40 -10.38 -0.83 -1.05
C VAL A 40 -9.22 -0.43 -1.96
N LYS A 41 -8.58 0.70 -1.70
CA LYS A 41 -7.42 1.16 -2.47
C LYS A 41 -6.25 0.19 -2.34
N HIS A 42 -5.97 -0.33 -1.15
CA HIS A 42 -4.91 -1.31 -0.96
C HIS A 42 -5.15 -2.58 -1.78
N ARG A 43 -6.39 -3.11 -1.78
CA ARG A 43 -6.77 -4.26 -2.63
C ARG A 43 -6.49 -3.98 -4.12
N LYS A 44 -6.89 -2.81 -4.63
CA LYS A 44 -6.60 -2.41 -6.02
C LYS A 44 -5.11 -2.33 -6.34
N LEU A 45 -4.29 -1.88 -5.38
CA LEU A 45 -2.83 -1.83 -5.55
C LEU A 45 -2.20 -3.23 -5.54
N ILE A 46 -2.80 -4.20 -4.86
CA ILE A 46 -2.38 -5.62 -4.97
C ILE A 46 -2.65 -6.10 -6.40
N ASP A 47 -3.86 -5.89 -6.92
CA ASP A 47 -4.21 -6.30 -8.29
C ASP A 47 -3.25 -5.67 -9.32
N GLN A 48 -2.90 -4.38 -9.16
CA GLN A 48 -1.95 -3.70 -10.03
C GLN A 48 -0.52 -4.25 -9.91
N LEU A 49 -0.10 -4.62 -8.71
CA LEU A 49 1.20 -5.24 -8.47
C LEU A 49 1.29 -6.63 -9.12
N GLU A 50 0.24 -7.43 -9.00
CA GLU A 50 0.13 -8.75 -9.64
C GLU A 50 0.21 -8.62 -11.17
N LEU A 51 -0.54 -7.68 -11.76
CA LEU A 51 -0.48 -7.42 -13.21
C LEU A 51 0.91 -6.96 -13.66
N ALA A 52 1.57 -6.09 -12.91
CA ALA A 52 2.92 -5.63 -13.23
C ALA A 52 3.95 -6.76 -13.10
N TYR A 53 3.78 -7.64 -12.12
CA TYR A 53 4.60 -8.83 -11.94
C TYR A 53 4.43 -9.82 -13.08
N ASP A 54 3.18 -10.14 -13.45
CA ASP A 54 2.89 -11.05 -14.57
C ASP A 54 3.49 -10.53 -15.87
N ALA A 55 3.34 -9.23 -16.17
CA ALA A 55 3.96 -8.62 -17.34
C ALA A 55 5.49 -8.72 -17.34
N LEU A 56 6.13 -8.50 -16.18
CA LEU A 56 7.58 -8.63 -16.04
C LEU A 56 8.06 -10.09 -16.08
N ARG A 57 7.27 -11.03 -15.58
CA ARG A 57 7.57 -12.47 -15.60
C ARG A 57 7.53 -13.02 -17.01
N ASP A 58 6.57 -12.58 -17.81
CA ASP A 58 6.28 -13.15 -19.13
C ASP A 58 7.14 -12.53 -20.25
N ILE A 59 7.91 -11.48 -19.96
CA ILE A 59 8.84 -10.86 -20.92
C ILE A 59 10.23 -11.55 -20.90
N ALA A 60 10.84 -11.67 -22.08
CA ALA A 60 12.20 -12.20 -22.22
C ALA A 60 13.25 -11.32 -21.50
N ASP A 61 14.35 -11.93 -21.06
CA ASP A 61 15.42 -11.23 -20.32
C ASP A 61 16.15 -10.17 -21.16
N ASP A 62 16.24 -10.38 -22.48
CA ASP A 62 16.91 -9.49 -23.44
C ASP A 62 15.95 -8.48 -24.10
N ASP A 63 14.68 -8.46 -23.71
CA ASP A 63 13.71 -7.54 -24.28
C ASP A 63 14.03 -6.08 -23.89
N PRO A 64 14.14 -5.15 -24.85
CA PRO A 64 14.39 -3.73 -24.57
C PRO A 64 13.34 -3.05 -23.69
N GLY A 65 12.15 -3.64 -23.55
CA GLY A 65 11.05 -3.19 -22.69
C GLY A 65 11.15 -3.67 -21.24
N ARG A 66 12.04 -4.61 -20.92
CA ARG A 66 12.14 -5.23 -19.59
C ARG A 66 12.42 -4.21 -18.49
N ASP A 67 13.33 -3.27 -18.70
CA ASP A 67 13.66 -2.24 -17.72
C ASP A 67 12.46 -1.35 -17.36
N LYS A 68 11.59 -1.07 -18.34
CA LYS A 68 10.35 -0.30 -18.10
C LYS A 68 9.37 -1.09 -17.24
N LEU A 69 9.23 -2.39 -17.49
CA LEU A 69 8.37 -3.26 -16.68
C LEU A 69 8.94 -3.48 -15.28
N MET A 70 10.26 -3.60 -15.14
CA MET A 70 10.94 -3.66 -13.83
C MET A 70 10.68 -2.40 -13.02
N LYS A 71 10.76 -1.23 -13.66
CA LYS A 71 10.41 0.04 -13.02
C LYS A 71 8.94 0.08 -12.61
N ALA A 72 8.03 -0.31 -13.51
CA ALA A 72 6.59 -0.32 -13.22
C ALA A 72 6.25 -1.25 -12.04
N TYR A 73 6.85 -2.44 -12.00
CA TYR A 73 6.73 -3.38 -10.89
C TYR A 73 7.27 -2.80 -9.57
N SER A 74 8.46 -2.19 -9.61
CA SER A 74 9.05 -1.53 -8.44
C SER A 74 8.19 -0.37 -7.90
N ASP A 75 7.66 0.46 -8.80
CA ASP A 75 6.76 1.56 -8.44
C ASP A 75 5.45 1.03 -7.83
N ALA A 76 4.87 -0.03 -8.40
CA ALA A 76 3.68 -0.69 -7.87
C ALA A 76 3.94 -1.29 -6.48
N MET A 77 5.09 -1.91 -6.28
CA MET A 77 5.49 -2.50 -4.99
C MET A 77 5.67 -1.42 -3.92
N LEU A 78 6.31 -0.30 -4.26
CA LEU A 78 6.49 0.83 -3.35
C LEU A 78 5.13 1.43 -2.95
N ASN A 79 4.23 1.64 -3.92
CA ASN A 79 2.89 2.15 -3.67
C ASN A 79 2.08 1.20 -2.77
N ASN A 80 2.16 -0.10 -3.02
CA ASN A 80 1.50 -1.11 -2.18
C ASN A 80 1.99 -1.04 -0.72
N ARG A 81 3.31 -0.97 -0.52
CA ARG A 81 3.94 -0.88 0.80
C ARG A 81 3.69 0.45 1.51
N ALA A 82 3.58 1.55 0.79
CA ALA A 82 3.15 2.82 1.38
C ALA A 82 1.68 2.73 1.83
N GLN A 83 0.82 2.14 1.00
CA GLN A 83 -0.61 2.04 1.29
C GLN A 83 -0.91 1.11 2.48
N ILE A 84 -0.18 0.01 2.68
CA ILE A 84 -0.40 -0.85 3.86
C ILE A 84 -0.10 -0.11 5.16
N ALA A 85 0.89 0.78 5.19
CA ALA A 85 1.18 1.62 6.35
C ALA A 85 0.03 2.59 6.67
N VAL A 86 -0.59 3.16 5.63
CA VAL A 86 -1.78 4.01 5.77
C VAL A 86 -2.97 3.22 6.31
N VAL A 87 -3.21 2.00 5.78
CA VAL A 87 -4.27 1.12 6.29
C VAL A 87 -4.04 0.79 7.76
N ALA A 88 -2.82 0.40 8.14
CA ALA A 88 -2.48 0.09 9.52
C ALA A 88 -2.75 1.27 10.46
N ALA A 89 -2.27 2.48 10.12
CA ALA A 89 -2.50 3.67 10.93
C ALA A 89 -4.00 4.01 11.09
N LEU A 90 -4.78 3.87 10.03
CA LEU A 90 -6.23 4.09 10.04
C LEU A 90 -6.97 3.05 10.89
N THR A 91 -6.61 1.77 10.77
CA THR A 91 -7.21 0.70 11.59
C THR A 91 -6.82 0.78 13.05
N ASP A 92 -5.58 1.17 13.35
CA ASP A 92 -5.09 1.37 14.71
C ASP A 92 -5.86 2.52 15.39
N LYS A 93 -6.08 3.63 14.67
CA LYS A 93 -6.90 4.73 15.16
C LYS A 93 -8.37 4.35 15.33
N LEU A 94 -8.92 3.60 14.38
CA LEU A 94 -10.32 3.18 14.40
C LEU A 94 -10.60 2.14 15.51
N GLY A 95 -9.61 1.32 15.87
CA GLY A 95 -9.70 0.28 16.89
C GLY A 95 -10.33 -1.03 16.39
N TYR A 96 -10.71 -1.11 15.12
CA TYR A 96 -11.21 -2.33 14.46
C TYR A 96 -11.04 -2.23 12.94
N ILE A 97 -11.21 -3.37 12.26
CA ILE A 97 -11.23 -3.43 10.79
C ILE A 97 -12.70 -3.35 10.34
N PRO A 98 -13.11 -2.31 9.57
CA PRO A 98 -14.48 -2.19 9.13
C PRO A 98 -14.83 -3.25 8.08
N GLU A 99 -16.11 -3.56 7.96
CA GLU A 99 -16.59 -4.43 6.88
C GLU A 99 -16.40 -3.70 5.54
N VAL A 100 -15.69 -4.36 4.63
CA VAL A 100 -15.41 -3.80 3.30
C VAL A 100 -16.08 -4.70 2.26
N PRO A 101 -16.97 -4.14 1.42
CA PRO A 101 -17.65 -4.94 0.40
C PRO A 101 -16.64 -5.64 -0.50
N PRO A 102 -16.98 -6.83 -1.03
CA PRO A 102 -16.13 -7.52 -1.98
C PRO A 102 -15.87 -6.61 -3.18
N VAL A 103 -14.61 -6.55 -3.61
CA VAL A 103 -14.29 -5.92 -4.89
C VAL A 103 -14.87 -6.83 -5.98
N SER A 104 -15.93 -6.36 -6.65
CA SER A 104 -16.47 -7.04 -7.83
C SER A 104 -15.41 -7.02 -8.93
N ASN A 105 -14.63 -8.09 -9.07
CA ASN A 105 -13.74 -8.27 -10.22
C ASN A 105 -14.51 -8.99 -11.34
N PRO A 106 -14.87 -8.31 -12.45
CA PRO A 106 -15.02 -9.02 -13.70
C PRO A 106 -13.60 -9.41 -14.13
N ARG A 107 -13.20 -10.65 -13.84
CA ARG A 107 -12.01 -11.24 -14.46
C ARG A 107 -12.29 -11.28 -15.97
N PRO A 108 -11.46 -10.64 -16.84
CA PRO A 108 -11.56 -10.85 -18.28
C PRO A 108 -11.21 -12.29 -18.67
#